data_AF-A0A918U7E4-F1
#
_entry.id   AF-A0A918U7E4-F1
#
_cell.length_a   1.000
_cell.length_b   1.000
_cell.length_c   1.000
_cell.angle_alpha   90.00
_cell.angle_beta   90.00
_cell.angle_gamma   90.00
#
_symmetry.space_group_name_H-M   'P 1'
#
loop_
_entity.id
_entity.type
_entity.pdbx_description
1 polymer ?
#
loop_
_entity_poly.entity_id
_entity_poly.type
_entity_poly.pdbx_seq_one_letter_code
_entity_poly.pdbx_strand_id
1 'polypeptide(L)'
;MAFRAVHAQWGTVFAHLPDLGCGRSWGEMWKTRPPVRLTCDECGHNMYAKTSRTGLRFFAHAPGAPACALNLESVAHHLLKLELANAARDAGAHAELEARGPDGMWRADVLASDPAGTWMTALEAQLAPITDADISARADRMKADGVTSIWFSDRPRPSWLGAVPSVRVARPDGERHLTVAEGLVKFNGCGWSPVRTTLSQFLAWAFTRHVVPHTPRALLRYSRRPLATVWTAPQYVTAETSYLEEEERRRRAREAQLAALRQQEEKKREGIRARNAVTRTKALTEATAAEQAARTQPPGRLRQVARLYRRGIDQALAKLAEEHGVTATVGYSTGDPRYAGGVPLVDERGVPVAVFDPNPHRVRGEAFLLLAGLPLIFPSRTEQRRFENAANIKKKHQPVDGYRTDFVEVPADGSTCPCTCRTTARCKDPERGVPSRTERADGPGRRSLPRGVPCVWQPVRQAVAPDQQFAHSPGIGTGREPGRPPPSRFWIYGSVGGEGASHRGGGGAAPGQRAPQGGLLARRLRTADREGIGEAVVPAVAPGTAGATVRRLQVTQHRAVPGNQIHRWCRGGPRP
;
A
#
# COMPACT_ATOMS: atom_id res chain seq x y z
N MET A 1 -30.53 -13.85 37.21
CA MET A 1 -31.76 -14.42 36.60
C MET A 1 -31.30 -15.67 35.86
N ALA A 2 -32.03 -16.78 35.84
CA ALA A 2 -31.57 -17.97 35.10
C ALA A 2 -32.70 -18.59 34.28
N PHE A 3 -32.37 -19.22 33.16
CA PHE A 3 -33.34 -19.98 32.35
C PHE A 3 -33.19 -21.50 32.50
N ARG A 4 -32.20 -21.94 33.26
CA ARG A 4 -31.91 -23.33 33.59
C ARG A 4 -31.91 -23.51 35.11
N ALA A 5 -32.46 -24.61 35.58
CA ALA A 5 -32.38 -25.07 36.97
C ALA A 5 -32.43 -26.60 37.01
N VAL A 6 -32.12 -27.19 38.16
CA VAL A 6 -32.24 -28.63 38.39
C VAL A 6 -33.44 -28.89 39.30
N HIS A 7 -34.41 -29.65 38.79
CA HIS A 7 -35.52 -30.17 39.56
C HIS A 7 -35.14 -31.53 40.15
N ALA A 8 -35.43 -31.76 41.43
CA ALA A 8 -35.03 -32.99 42.14
C ALA A 8 -35.46 -34.30 41.44
N GLN A 9 -36.68 -34.34 40.89
CA GLN A 9 -37.21 -35.52 40.17
C GLN A 9 -37.06 -35.45 38.64
N TRP A 10 -37.33 -34.31 38.01
CA TRP A 10 -37.36 -34.18 36.55
C TRP A 10 -35.99 -33.92 35.93
N GLY A 11 -34.96 -33.72 36.75
CA GLY A 11 -33.63 -33.34 36.28
C GLY A 11 -33.61 -31.88 35.79
N THR A 12 -32.84 -31.62 34.74
CA THR A 12 -32.68 -30.26 34.20
C THR A 12 -33.96 -29.75 33.58
N VAL A 13 -34.35 -28.52 33.94
CA VAL A 13 -35.55 -27.84 33.45
C VAL A 13 -35.21 -26.48 32.87
N PHE A 14 -35.95 -26.08 31.84
CA PHE A 14 -35.68 -24.88 31.06
C PHE A 14 -36.89 -23.94 31.00
N ALA A 15 -36.82 -22.79 31.68
CA ALA A 15 -37.95 -21.85 31.81
C ALA A 15 -38.43 -21.26 30.47
N HIS A 16 -37.54 -21.23 29.47
CA HIS A 16 -37.81 -20.66 28.15
C HIS A 16 -38.51 -21.63 27.19
N LEU A 17 -38.57 -22.93 27.52
CA LEU A 17 -39.27 -23.92 26.73
C LEU A 17 -40.73 -24.05 27.20
N PRO A 18 -41.69 -24.29 26.29
CA PRO A 18 -43.10 -24.43 26.65
C PRO A 18 -43.36 -25.62 27.59
N ASP A 19 -42.59 -26.70 27.42
CA ASP A 19 -42.68 -27.98 28.12
C ASP A 19 -41.52 -28.22 29.12
N LEU A 20 -40.78 -27.15 29.44
CA LEU A 20 -39.60 -27.15 30.32
C LEU A 20 -38.44 -28.04 29.85
N GLY A 21 -38.51 -28.57 28.63
CA GLY A 21 -37.56 -29.56 28.10
C GLY A 21 -37.76 -30.97 28.66
N CYS A 22 -38.84 -31.23 29.40
CA CYS A 22 -39.12 -32.54 30.00
C CYS A 22 -40.60 -32.96 29.88
N GLY A 23 -41.34 -32.36 28.94
CA GLY A 23 -42.76 -32.66 28.71
C GLY A 23 -43.70 -32.12 29.79
N ARG A 24 -43.23 -31.25 30.70
CA ARG A 24 -43.98 -30.71 31.85
C ARG A 24 -44.42 -29.28 31.58
N SER A 25 -45.59 -28.89 32.03
CA SER A 25 -46.05 -27.51 31.87
C SER A 25 -45.42 -26.56 32.90
N TRP A 26 -45.25 -25.28 32.56
CA TRP A 26 -44.79 -24.26 33.51
C TRP A 26 -45.68 -24.15 34.77
N GLY A 27 -46.99 -24.41 34.63
CA GLY A 27 -47.94 -24.38 35.74
C GLY A 27 -47.71 -25.46 36.79
N GLU A 28 -47.11 -26.60 36.43
CA GLU A 28 -46.73 -27.66 37.36
C GLU A 28 -45.55 -27.28 38.27
N MET A 29 -44.88 -26.16 38.00
CA MET A 29 -43.74 -25.68 38.77
C MET A 29 -43.95 -24.30 39.37
N TRP A 30 -44.68 -23.44 38.67
CA TRP A 30 -44.86 -22.05 39.07
C TRP A 30 -46.07 -21.87 39.99
N LYS A 31 -45.84 -21.29 41.18
CA LYS A 31 -46.86 -21.03 42.23
C LYS A 31 -47.55 -22.28 42.79
N THR A 32 -46.87 -23.43 42.77
CA THR A 32 -47.38 -24.65 43.42
C THR A 32 -47.24 -24.60 44.95
N ARG A 33 -48.05 -25.43 45.64
CA ARG A 33 -47.97 -25.65 47.09
C ARG A 33 -47.99 -27.16 47.39
N PRO A 34 -46.98 -27.72 48.07
CA PRO A 34 -45.73 -27.07 48.53
C PRO A 34 -44.85 -26.60 47.34
N PRO A 35 -43.95 -25.61 47.55
CA PRO A 35 -43.06 -25.14 46.50
C PRO A 35 -42.20 -26.28 45.94
N VAL A 36 -42.04 -26.29 44.62
CA VAL A 36 -41.16 -27.24 43.95
C VAL A 36 -39.70 -27.05 44.38
N ARG A 37 -38.99 -28.15 44.63
CA ARG A 37 -37.56 -28.14 44.95
C ARG A 37 -36.73 -27.98 43.68
N LEU A 38 -36.27 -26.76 43.45
CA LEU A 38 -35.35 -26.39 42.39
C LEU A 38 -34.01 -25.97 42.99
N THR A 39 -32.91 -26.38 42.37
CA THR A 39 -31.57 -25.93 42.73
C THR A 39 -30.85 -25.32 41.54
N CYS A 40 -29.94 -24.41 41.85
CA CYS A 40 -29.03 -23.82 40.88
C CYS A 40 -28.00 -24.86 40.45
N ASP A 41 -27.78 -25.01 39.15
CA ASP A 41 -26.82 -25.96 38.59
C ASP A 41 -25.36 -25.56 38.86
N GLU A 42 -25.12 -24.32 39.26
CA GLU A 42 -23.79 -23.79 39.54
C GLU A 42 -23.44 -23.84 41.03
N CYS A 43 -24.26 -23.25 41.89
CA CYS A 43 -23.97 -23.16 43.33
C CYS A 43 -24.75 -24.15 44.19
N GLY A 44 -25.63 -24.97 43.60
CA GLY A 44 -26.50 -25.90 44.31
C GLY A 44 -27.58 -25.25 45.16
N HIS A 45 -27.61 -23.92 45.27
CA HIS A 45 -28.53 -23.20 46.14
C HIS A 45 -29.97 -23.26 45.62
N ASN A 46 -30.94 -23.20 46.53
CA ASN A 46 -32.36 -23.26 46.19
C ASN A 46 -32.77 -22.14 45.23
N MET A 47 -33.67 -22.45 44.32
CA MET A 47 -34.24 -21.52 43.35
C MET A 47 -35.77 -21.53 43.38
N TYR A 48 -36.36 -20.46 42.86
CA TYR A 48 -37.80 -20.30 42.67
C TYR A 48 -38.12 -20.00 41.21
N ALA A 49 -39.18 -20.62 40.69
CA ALA A 49 -39.79 -20.25 39.42
C ALA A 49 -40.51 -18.89 39.56
N LYS A 50 -40.22 -17.96 38.64
CA LYS A 50 -40.80 -16.62 38.60
C LYS A 50 -41.24 -16.28 37.18
N THR A 51 -42.29 -15.47 37.09
CA THR A 51 -42.75 -14.88 35.83
C THR A 51 -42.70 -13.37 35.99
N SER A 52 -42.07 -12.67 35.06
CA SER A 52 -42.00 -11.21 35.06
C SER A 52 -43.38 -10.60 34.76
N ARG A 53 -43.52 -9.28 34.96
CA ARG A 53 -44.72 -8.54 34.56
C ARG A 53 -45.01 -8.63 33.05
N THR A 54 -43.97 -8.86 32.24
CA THR A 54 -44.07 -9.01 30.77
C THR A 54 -44.27 -10.46 30.34
N GLY A 55 -44.46 -11.40 31.27
CA GLY A 55 -44.67 -12.81 30.97
C GLY A 55 -43.39 -13.64 30.79
N LEU A 56 -42.20 -13.05 30.96
CA LEU A 56 -40.93 -13.78 30.86
C LEU A 56 -40.79 -14.74 32.04
N ARG A 57 -40.61 -16.02 31.75
CA ARG A 57 -40.40 -17.10 32.73
C ARG A 57 -38.92 -17.26 33.05
N PHE A 58 -38.56 -17.36 34.32
CA PHE A 58 -37.17 -17.51 34.76
C PHE A 58 -37.08 -18.14 36.16
N PHE A 59 -35.87 -18.57 36.52
CA PHE A 59 -35.50 -19.01 37.86
C PHE A 59 -34.72 -17.93 38.59
N ALA A 60 -34.98 -17.77 39.87
CA ALA A 60 -34.26 -16.86 40.75
C ALA A 60 -33.76 -17.60 41.98
N HIS A 61 -32.54 -17.29 42.40
CA HIS A 61 -32.02 -17.75 43.67
C HIS A 61 -32.94 -17.37 44.83
N ALA A 62 -33.05 -18.27 45.80
CA ALA A 62 -33.65 -17.98 47.09
C ALA A 62 -32.81 -16.95 47.87
N PRO A 63 -33.42 -16.21 48.82
CA PRO A 63 -32.67 -15.31 49.70
C PRO A 63 -31.51 -16.02 50.40
N GLY A 64 -30.36 -15.34 50.51
CA GLY A 64 -29.16 -15.90 51.16
C GLY A 64 -28.27 -16.76 50.25
N ALA A 65 -28.53 -16.79 48.94
CA ALA A 65 -27.65 -17.47 48.00
C ALA A 65 -26.22 -16.90 48.01
N PRO A 66 -25.20 -17.77 47.85
CA PRO A 66 -23.81 -17.32 47.73
C PRO A 66 -23.59 -16.49 46.45
N ALA A 67 -22.43 -15.83 46.35
CA ALA A 67 -22.00 -15.23 45.10
C ALA A 67 -21.92 -16.32 44.02
N CYS A 68 -22.76 -16.21 43.00
CA CYS A 68 -22.88 -17.17 41.91
C CYS A 68 -22.76 -16.40 40.59
N ALA A 69 -22.03 -16.93 39.62
CA ALA A 69 -21.80 -16.27 38.34
C ALA A 69 -23.11 -16.02 37.58
N LEU A 70 -24.11 -16.90 37.72
CA LEU A 70 -25.47 -16.68 37.19
C LEU A 70 -26.18 -15.45 37.77
N ASN A 71 -25.71 -14.90 38.90
CA ASN A 71 -26.25 -13.67 39.49
C ASN A 71 -25.50 -12.41 39.04
N LEU A 72 -24.35 -12.55 38.40
CA LEU A 72 -23.52 -11.45 37.91
C LEU A 72 -23.87 -11.02 36.48
N GLU A 73 -24.70 -11.80 35.79
CA GLU A 73 -25.13 -11.51 34.42
C GLU A 73 -26.27 -10.49 34.36
N SER A 74 -26.16 -9.55 33.42
CA SER A 74 -27.19 -8.55 33.17
C SER A 74 -28.42 -9.14 32.47
N VAL A 75 -29.60 -8.51 32.66
CA VAL A 75 -30.82 -8.89 31.93
C VAL A 75 -30.62 -8.86 30.42
N ALA A 76 -29.88 -7.87 29.90
CA ALA A 76 -29.57 -7.76 28.47
C ALA A 76 -28.79 -8.98 27.95
N HIS A 77 -27.87 -9.51 28.75
CA HIS A 77 -27.10 -10.70 28.40
C HIS A 77 -28.01 -11.93 28.25
N HIS A 78 -28.85 -12.18 29.25
CA HIS A 78 -29.81 -13.27 29.22
C HIS A 78 -30.81 -13.17 28.05
N LEU A 79 -31.30 -11.96 27.75
CA LEU A 79 -32.19 -11.75 26.60
C LEU A 79 -31.49 -12.05 25.28
N LEU A 80 -30.21 -11.69 25.13
CA LEU A 80 -29.43 -12.04 23.95
C LEU A 80 -29.26 -13.56 23.81
N LYS A 81 -28.95 -14.29 24.90
CA LYS A 81 -28.88 -15.76 24.86
C LYS A 81 -30.20 -16.38 24.38
N LEU A 82 -31.33 -15.86 24.85
CA LEU A 82 -32.66 -16.33 24.43
C LEU A 82 -32.93 -16.06 22.94
N GLU A 83 -32.59 -14.87 22.44
CA GLU A 83 -32.71 -14.52 21.03
C GLU A 83 -31.79 -15.40 20.14
N LEU A 84 -30.57 -15.70 20.60
CA LEU A 84 -29.66 -16.63 19.92
C LEU A 84 -30.25 -18.05 19.85
N ALA A 85 -30.79 -18.56 20.97
CA ALA A 85 -31.40 -19.88 21.00
C ALA A 85 -32.63 -19.97 20.08
N ASN A 86 -33.48 -18.94 20.07
CA ASN A 86 -34.63 -18.89 19.17
C ASN A 86 -34.21 -18.81 17.70
N ALA A 87 -33.26 -17.93 17.36
CA ALA A 87 -32.77 -17.81 16.00
C ALA A 87 -32.06 -19.08 15.50
N ALA A 88 -31.40 -19.83 16.39
CA ALA A 88 -30.81 -21.13 16.07
C ALA A 88 -31.88 -22.18 15.73
N ARG A 89 -32.98 -22.21 16.50
CA ARG A 89 -34.13 -23.09 16.22
C ARG A 89 -34.84 -22.71 14.92
N ASP A 90 -35.03 -21.41 14.68
CA ASP A 90 -35.58 -20.90 13.41
C ASP A 90 -34.68 -21.26 12.22
N ALA A 91 -33.37 -21.43 12.45
CA ALA A 91 -32.40 -21.90 11.47
C ALA A 91 -32.36 -23.44 11.32
N GLY A 92 -33.23 -24.18 12.03
CA GLY A 92 -33.36 -25.63 11.96
C GLY A 92 -32.44 -26.42 12.89
N ALA A 93 -31.73 -25.75 13.81
CA ALA A 93 -30.87 -26.42 14.79
C ALA A 93 -31.63 -26.81 16.07
N HIS A 94 -31.15 -27.85 16.75
CA HIS A 94 -31.41 -28.01 18.17
C HIS A 94 -30.59 -26.95 18.95
N ALA A 95 -31.14 -26.40 20.03
CA ALA A 95 -30.48 -25.35 20.81
C ALA A 95 -30.72 -25.53 22.31
N GLU A 96 -29.63 -25.68 23.06
CA GLU A 96 -29.61 -25.80 24.53
C GLU A 96 -28.95 -24.56 25.16
N LEU A 97 -29.56 -23.97 26.19
CA LEU A 97 -29.00 -22.85 26.95
C LEU A 97 -28.08 -23.36 28.07
N GLU A 98 -26.94 -22.69 28.27
CA GLU A 98 -26.01 -22.98 29.36
C GLU A 98 -25.48 -24.43 29.35
N ALA A 99 -25.26 -24.98 28.16
CA ALA A 99 -24.77 -26.34 27.97
C ALA A 99 -23.29 -26.43 28.40
N ARG A 100 -22.93 -27.49 29.12
CA ARG A 100 -21.56 -27.70 29.62
C ARG A 100 -20.78 -28.64 28.72
N GLY A 101 -19.49 -28.39 28.56
CA GLY A 101 -18.58 -29.35 27.95
C GLY A 101 -18.39 -30.61 28.82
N PRO A 102 -17.83 -31.70 28.28
CA PRO A 102 -17.70 -33.00 28.95
C PRO A 102 -17.09 -32.94 30.36
N ASP A 103 -16.05 -32.12 30.54
CA ASP A 103 -15.36 -31.95 31.83
C ASP A 103 -15.78 -30.68 32.60
N GLY A 104 -16.82 -29.99 32.12
CA GLY A 104 -17.26 -28.70 32.68
C GLY A 104 -16.27 -27.55 32.50
N MET A 105 -15.20 -27.74 31.71
CA MET A 105 -14.12 -26.77 31.45
C MET A 105 -14.56 -25.55 30.64
N TRP A 106 -15.71 -25.65 29.98
CA TRP A 106 -16.42 -24.54 29.36
C TRP A 106 -17.93 -24.75 29.50
N ARG A 107 -18.65 -23.63 29.39
CA ARG A 107 -20.10 -23.57 29.32
C ARG A 107 -20.45 -22.67 28.15
N ALA A 108 -21.20 -23.20 27.20
CA ALA A 108 -21.70 -22.41 26.09
C ALA A 108 -22.94 -21.65 26.54
N ASP A 109 -23.05 -20.39 26.13
CA ASP A 109 -24.27 -19.62 26.38
C ASP A 109 -25.47 -20.27 25.68
N VAL A 110 -25.29 -20.64 24.40
CA VAL A 110 -26.18 -21.52 23.65
C VAL A 110 -25.32 -22.54 22.91
N LEU A 111 -25.63 -23.82 23.04
CA LEU A 111 -25.06 -24.86 22.20
C LEU A 111 -26.07 -25.23 21.12
N ALA A 112 -25.73 -24.97 19.87
CA ALA A 112 -26.51 -25.37 18.71
C ALA A 112 -25.94 -26.66 18.10
N SER A 113 -26.81 -27.59 17.72
CA SER A 113 -26.43 -28.84 17.06
C SER A 113 -27.45 -29.23 15.99
N ASP A 114 -27.04 -30.07 15.04
CA ASP A 114 -28.03 -30.77 14.21
C ASP A 114 -28.79 -31.83 15.04
N PRO A 115 -29.98 -32.24 14.60
CA PRO A 115 -30.73 -33.30 15.26
C PRO A 115 -29.96 -34.63 15.40
N ALA A 116 -28.99 -34.91 14.52
CA ALA A 116 -28.15 -36.10 14.59
C ALA A 116 -26.90 -35.92 15.48
N GLY A 117 -26.61 -34.71 15.96
CA GLY A 117 -25.43 -34.42 16.78
C GLY A 117 -24.09 -34.52 16.05
N THR A 118 -24.10 -34.50 14.71
CA THR A 118 -22.91 -34.55 13.84
C THR A 118 -22.05 -33.29 13.97
N TRP A 119 -22.67 -32.15 14.26
CA TRP A 119 -21.94 -30.90 14.48
C TRP A 119 -22.48 -30.16 15.70
N MET A 120 -21.59 -29.39 16.32
CA MET A 120 -21.89 -28.55 17.46
C MET A 120 -21.25 -27.17 17.28
N THR A 121 -22.03 -26.13 17.57
CA THR A 121 -21.61 -24.74 17.52
C THR A 121 -22.07 -24.01 18.78
N ALA A 122 -21.12 -23.51 19.57
CA ALA A 122 -21.40 -22.59 20.66
C ALA A 122 -21.72 -21.19 20.11
N LEU A 123 -22.85 -20.62 20.51
CA LEU A 123 -23.23 -19.24 20.23
C LEU A 123 -23.06 -18.44 21.51
N GLU A 124 -21.98 -17.66 21.57
CA GLU A 124 -21.56 -16.94 22.78
C GLU A 124 -22.05 -15.49 22.74
N ALA A 125 -22.79 -15.08 23.77
CA ALA A 125 -23.15 -13.70 24.00
C ALA A 125 -22.04 -13.03 24.83
N GLN A 126 -21.52 -11.89 24.38
CA GLN A 126 -20.47 -11.18 25.11
C GLN A 126 -20.76 -9.67 25.13
N LEU A 127 -21.25 -9.20 26.28
CA LEU A 127 -21.62 -7.80 26.49
C LEU A 127 -20.66 -7.04 27.41
N ALA A 128 -19.91 -7.76 28.25
CA ALA A 128 -18.88 -7.18 29.10
C ALA A 128 -17.56 -7.02 28.31
N PRO A 129 -16.70 -6.08 28.70
CA PRO A 129 -15.34 -6.02 28.19
C PRO A 129 -14.61 -7.35 28.40
N ILE A 130 -13.88 -7.79 27.37
CA ILE A 130 -13.01 -8.96 27.38
C ILE A 130 -11.83 -8.65 26.46
N THR A 131 -10.65 -9.18 26.77
CA THR A 131 -9.47 -9.01 25.92
C THR A 131 -9.51 -9.98 24.74
N ASP A 132 -8.79 -9.64 23.68
CA ASP A 132 -8.65 -10.51 22.50
C ASP A 132 -7.99 -11.86 22.87
N ALA A 133 -7.07 -11.86 23.83
CA ALA A 133 -6.43 -13.07 24.33
C ALA A 133 -7.42 -13.97 25.09
N ASP A 134 -8.22 -13.39 25.98
CA ASP A 134 -9.18 -14.15 26.81
C ASP A 134 -10.30 -14.75 25.97
N ILE A 135 -10.85 -14.00 25.02
CA ILE A 135 -11.90 -14.50 24.13
C ILE A 135 -11.39 -15.59 23.19
N SER A 136 -10.14 -15.47 22.71
CA SER A 136 -9.49 -16.51 21.91
C SER A 136 -9.28 -17.78 22.74
N ALA A 137 -8.76 -17.65 23.96
CA ALA A 137 -8.57 -18.78 24.86
C ALA A 137 -9.90 -19.48 25.22
N ARG A 138 -11.01 -18.74 25.32
CA ARG A 138 -12.37 -19.33 25.49
C ARG A 138 -12.80 -20.10 24.26
N ALA A 139 -12.64 -19.52 23.07
CA ALA A 139 -12.99 -20.17 21.82
C ALA A 139 -12.14 -21.45 21.59
N ASP A 140 -10.86 -21.42 21.94
CA ASP A 140 -9.94 -22.56 21.81
C ASP A 140 -10.31 -23.73 22.71
N ARG A 141 -10.84 -23.48 23.93
CA ARG A 141 -11.33 -24.55 24.82
C ARG A 141 -12.51 -25.31 24.21
N MET A 142 -13.48 -24.60 23.62
CA MET A 142 -14.60 -25.24 22.92
C MET A 142 -14.11 -26.02 21.70
N LYS A 143 -13.17 -25.43 20.95
CA LYS A 143 -12.58 -26.04 19.75
C LYS A 143 -11.81 -27.31 20.07
N ALA A 144 -11.12 -27.38 21.22
CA ALA A 144 -10.43 -28.58 21.68
C ALA A 144 -11.38 -29.78 21.82
N ASP A 145 -12.65 -29.52 22.14
CA ASP A 145 -13.70 -30.54 22.27
C ASP A 145 -14.52 -30.70 20.97
N GLY A 146 -14.02 -30.19 19.83
CA GLY A 146 -14.70 -30.30 18.53
C GLY A 146 -15.89 -29.35 18.35
N VAL A 147 -16.11 -28.41 19.28
CA VAL A 147 -17.20 -27.44 19.23
C VAL A 147 -16.72 -26.14 18.58
N THR A 148 -17.31 -25.78 17.44
CA THR A 148 -17.03 -24.47 16.82
C THR A 148 -17.70 -23.36 17.62
N SER A 149 -17.23 -22.12 17.55
CA SER A 149 -17.87 -20.99 18.25
C SER A 149 -18.14 -19.80 17.35
N ILE A 150 -19.25 -19.12 17.61
CA ILE A 150 -19.63 -17.84 17.01
C ILE A 150 -19.96 -16.88 18.13
N TRP A 151 -19.30 -15.71 18.13
CA TRP A 151 -19.42 -14.73 19.20
C TRP A 151 -20.28 -13.53 18.78
N PHE A 152 -21.15 -13.08 19.69
CA PHE A 152 -22.18 -12.08 19.43
C PHE A 152 -22.09 -10.93 20.43
N SER A 153 -22.35 -9.72 19.95
CA SER A 153 -22.55 -8.55 20.79
C SER A 153 -23.56 -7.61 20.15
N ASP A 154 -24.40 -6.97 20.96
CA ASP A 154 -25.24 -5.85 20.54
C ASP A 154 -24.57 -4.48 20.75
N ARG A 155 -23.42 -4.46 21.46
CA ARG A 155 -22.68 -3.23 21.76
C ARG A 155 -22.20 -2.59 20.46
N PRO A 156 -22.25 -1.25 20.32
CA PRO A 156 -21.86 -0.59 19.08
C PRO A 156 -20.40 -0.80 18.65
N ARG A 157 -19.48 -1.02 19.60
CA ARG A 157 -18.02 -1.13 19.36
C ARG A 157 -17.31 -2.09 20.32
N PRO A 158 -17.68 -3.39 20.37
CA PRO A 158 -16.94 -4.39 21.15
C PRO A 158 -15.50 -4.45 20.64
N SER A 159 -14.50 -4.24 21.50
CA SER A 159 -13.08 -4.19 21.13
C SER A 159 -12.60 -5.49 20.47
N TRP A 160 -13.12 -6.62 20.94
CA TRP A 160 -12.77 -7.98 20.52
C TRP A 160 -13.40 -8.43 19.19
N LEU A 161 -14.26 -7.63 18.57
CA LEU A 161 -14.92 -8.03 17.32
C LEU A 161 -13.89 -8.28 16.22
N GLY A 162 -13.95 -9.47 15.63
CA GLY A 162 -13.00 -9.93 14.62
C GLY A 162 -11.76 -10.61 15.18
N ALA A 163 -11.52 -10.63 16.50
CA ALA A 163 -10.44 -11.45 17.10
C ALA A 163 -10.75 -12.95 16.98
N VAL A 164 -12.03 -13.31 17.09
CA VAL A 164 -12.60 -14.65 16.88
C VAL A 164 -13.74 -14.57 15.86
N PRO A 165 -14.22 -15.70 15.31
CA PRO A 165 -15.42 -15.72 14.46
C PRO A 165 -16.60 -15.06 15.19
N SER A 166 -17.00 -13.88 14.72
CA SER A 166 -17.90 -13.02 15.47
C SER A 166 -18.74 -12.12 14.58
N VAL A 167 -19.90 -11.73 15.09
CA VAL A 167 -20.79 -10.76 14.46
C VAL A 167 -21.35 -9.78 15.48
N ARG A 168 -21.52 -8.53 15.07
CA ARG A 168 -22.30 -7.56 15.84
C ARG A 168 -23.73 -7.65 15.38
N VAL A 169 -24.65 -7.79 16.31
CA VAL A 169 -26.09 -7.75 16.04
C VAL A 169 -26.66 -6.38 16.38
N ALA A 170 -27.79 -6.04 15.75
CA ALA A 170 -28.58 -4.87 16.10
C ALA A 170 -30.05 -5.19 15.87
N ARG A 171 -30.93 -4.51 16.59
CA ARG A 171 -32.35 -4.46 16.29
C ARG A 171 -32.63 -3.15 15.56
N PRO A 172 -32.93 -3.17 14.25
CA PRO A 172 -33.35 -1.97 13.55
C PRO A 172 -34.66 -1.43 14.13
N ASP A 173 -34.88 -0.12 14.02
CA ASP A 173 -36.09 0.50 14.54
C ASP A 173 -37.34 -0.08 13.86
N GLY A 174 -38.32 -0.49 14.67
CA GLY A 174 -39.55 -1.11 14.20
C GLY A 174 -39.45 -2.59 13.82
N GLU A 175 -38.26 -3.19 13.85
CA GLU A 175 -38.07 -4.61 13.56
C GLU A 175 -38.16 -5.49 14.82
N ARG A 176 -38.78 -6.66 14.67
CA ARG A 176 -38.93 -7.65 15.76
C ARG A 176 -37.70 -8.54 15.92
N HIS A 177 -36.90 -8.71 14.87
CA HIS A 177 -35.80 -9.67 14.85
C HIS A 177 -34.45 -8.97 14.87
N LEU A 178 -33.44 -9.65 15.43
CA LEU A 178 -32.06 -9.18 15.35
C LEU A 178 -31.53 -9.35 13.92
N THR A 179 -30.70 -8.39 13.50
CA THR A 179 -29.99 -8.40 12.21
C THR A 179 -28.49 -8.37 12.44
N VAL A 180 -27.74 -8.98 11.51
CA VAL A 180 -26.29 -8.85 11.48
C VAL A 180 -25.93 -7.47 10.97
N ALA A 181 -25.29 -6.69 11.84
CA ALA A 181 -24.91 -5.31 11.56
C ALA A 181 -23.43 -5.18 11.17
N GLU A 182 -22.55 -6.01 11.73
CA GLU A 182 -21.13 -6.11 11.38
C GLU A 182 -20.65 -7.57 11.48
N GLY A 183 -19.58 -7.91 10.77
CA GLY A 183 -18.94 -9.23 10.77
C GLY A 183 -19.20 -10.03 9.50
N LEU A 184 -20.35 -9.89 8.83
CA LEU A 184 -20.66 -10.56 7.56
C LEU A 184 -20.36 -9.66 6.35
N VAL A 185 -19.59 -10.17 5.37
CA VAL A 185 -19.14 -9.40 4.21
C VAL A 185 -19.21 -10.19 2.89
N LYS A 186 -19.18 -9.45 1.78
CA LYS A 186 -18.96 -9.98 0.42
C LYS A 186 -17.83 -9.23 -0.29
N PHE A 187 -17.10 -9.91 -1.16
CA PHE A 187 -16.07 -9.31 -1.99
C PHE A 187 -16.69 -8.74 -3.28
N ASN A 188 -16.34 -7.52 -3.65
CA ASN A 188 -16.93 -6.79 -4.79
C ASN A 188 -15.95 -6.58 -5.96
N GLY A 189 -14.84 -7.30 -5.99
CA GLY A 189 -13.83 -7.22 -7.05
C GLY A 189 -12.67 -6.28 -6.75
N CYS A 190 -12.79 -5.36 -5.79
CA CYS A 190 -11.67 -4.50 -5.36
C CYS A 190 -11.58 -4.33 -3.84
N GLY A 191 -12.55 -4.87 -3.10
CA GLY A 191 -12.56 -4.84 -1.65
C GLY A 191 -13.76 -5.57 -1.07
N TRP A 192 -13.88 -5.50 0.25
CA TRP A 192 -14.95 -6.15 1.00
C TRP A 192 -16.01 -5.13 1.42
N SER A 193 -17.28 -5.54 1.34
CA SER A 193 -18.44 -4.73 1.73
C SER A 193 -19.35 -5.50 2.69
N PRO A 194 -19.95 -4.85 3.69
CA PRO A 194 -20.83 -5.51 4.64
C PRO A 194 -22.12 -6.03 3.98
N VAL A 195 -22.65 -7.12 4.52
CA VAL A 195 -23.94 -7.72 4.11
C VAL A 195 -24.86 -7.71 5.31
N ARG A 196 -26.09 -7.21 5.12
CA ARG A 196 -27.15 -7.24 6.13
C ARG A 196 -28.06 -8.43 5.88
N THR A 197 -28.41 -9.12 6.96
CA THR A 197 -29.35 -10.25 6.97
C THR A 197 -29.93 -10.39 8.38
N THR A 198 -30.99 -11.19 8.52
CA THR A 198 -31.53 -11.56 9.83
C THR A 198 -30.56 -12.51 10.55
N LEU A 199 -30.61 -12.54 11.87
CA LEU A 199 -29.79 -13.44 12.67
C LEU A 199 -30.06 -14.92 12.34
N SER A 200 -31.33 -15.32 12.17
CA SER A 200 -31.69 -16.69 11.82
C SER A 200 -31.16 -17.11 10.45
N GLN A 201 -31.25 -16.23 9.44
CA GLN A 201 -30.68 -16.52 8.12
C GLN A 201 -29.15 -16.60 8.15
N PHE A 202 -28.47 -15.73 8.90
CA PHE A 202 -27.02 -15.85 9.11
C PHE A 202 -26.64 -17.18 9.76
N LEU A 203 -27.34 -17.58 10.83
CA LEU A 203 -27.08 -18.86 11.51
C LEU A 203 -27.34 -20.04 10.58
N ALA A 204 -28.42 -20.01 9.79
CA ALA A 204 -28.69 -21.05 8.79
C ALA A 204 -27.52 -21.19 7.80
N TRP A 205 -26.96 -20.08 7.31
CA TRP A 205 -25.77 -20.11 6.45
C TRP A 205 -24.52 -20.60 7.17
N ALA A 206 -24.32 -20.24 8.45
CA ALA A 206 -23.15 -20.65 9.22
C ALA A 206 -23.19 -22.16 9.51
N PHE A 207 -24.35 -22.70 9.95
CA PHE A 207 -24.54 -24.12 10.22
C PHE A 207 -24.40 -24.99 8.97
N THR A 208 -24.86 -24.49 7.82
CA THR A 208 -24.71 -25.16 6.51
C THR A 208 -23.38 -24.88 5.82
N ARG A 209 -22.46 -24.15 6.47
CA ARG A 209 -21.15 -23.74 5.94
C ARG A 209 -21.21 -22.97 4.61
N HIS A 210 -22.35 -22.35 4.29
CA HIS A 210 -22.47 -21.38 3.20
C HIS A 210 -21.73 -20.08 3.50
N VAL A 211 -21.49 -19.78 4.77
CA VAL A 211 -20.52 -18.76 5.20
C VAL A 211 -19.47 -19.39 6.10
N VAL A 212 -18.24 -18.90 5.98
CA VAL A 212 -17.07 -19.37 6.73
C VAL A 212 -16.31 -18.16 7.30
N PRO A 213 -15.57 -18.35 8.41
CA PRO A 213 -14.61 -17.35 8.87
C PRO A 213 -13.50 -17.16 7.85
N HIS A 214 -13.11 -15.91 7.60
CA HIS A 214 -12.05 -15.52 6.67
C HIS A 214 -11.25 -14.35 7.23
N THR A 215 -9.97 -14.27 6.87
CA THR A 215 -9.08 -13.14 7.17
C THR A 215 -8.88 -12.32 5.89
N PRO A 216 -9.55 -11.16 5.74
CA PRO A 216 -9.44 -10.32 4.56
C PRO A 216 -7.99 -9.84 4.32
N ARG A 217 -7.51 -9.97 3.10
CA ARG A 217 -6.20 -9.46 2.64
C ARG A 217 -6.35 -8.19 1.78
N ALA A 218 -7.47 -8.07 1.07
CA ALA A 218 -7.86 -6.88 0.34
C ALA A 218 -8.52 -5.85 1.28
N LEU A 219 -8.67 -4.62 0.79
CA LEU A 219 -9.21 -3.51 1.57
C LEU A 219 -10.62 -3.84 2.07
N LEU A 220 -10.77 -3.87 3.40
CA LEU A 220 -12.04 -4.06 4.07
C LEU A 220 -12.68 -2.71 4.39
N ARG A 221 -13.79 -2.39 3.72
CA ARG A 221 -14.50 -1.11 3.89
C ARG A 221 -15.54 -1.20 5.01
N TYR A 222 -15.07 -1.24 6.25
CA TYR A 222 -15.90 -0.86 7.39
C TYR A 222 -15.66 0.61 7.71
N SER A 223 -16.75 1.38 7.93
CA SER A 223 -16.63 2.81 8.23
C SER A 223 -15.98 3.11 9.59
N ARG A 224 -15.83 2.11 10.46
CA ARG A 224 -15.45 2.31 11.87
C ARG A 224 -14.15 1.63 12.29
N ARG A 225 -13.78 0.48 11.70
CA ARG A 225 -12.52 -0.26 11.98
C ARG A 225 -12.34 -1.46 11.03
N PRO A 226 -11.12 -1.89 10.72
CA PRO A 226 -10.88 -3.19 10.12
C PRO A 226 -11.18 -4.31 11.13
N LEU A 227 -11.72 -5.44 10.66
CA LEU A 227 -11.90 -6.66 11.44
C LEU A 227 -10.90 -7.70 10.92
N ALA A 228 -10.15 -8.35 11.82
CA ALA A 228 -9.17 -9.36 11.45
C ALA A 228 -9.84 -10.65 10.91
N THR A 229 -10.95 -11.05 11.53
CA THR A 229 -11.80 -12.15 11.09
C THR A 229 -13.19 -11.66 10.73
N VAL A 230 -13.70 -12.10 9.58
CA VAL A 230 -15.06 -11.83 9.10
C VAL A 230 -15.72 -13.12 8.66
N TRP A 231 -17.04 -13.11 8.53
CA TRP A 231 -17.80 -14.17 7.88
C TRP A 231 -18.02 -13.82 6.42
N THR A 232 -17.83 -14.79 5.53
CA THR A 232 -18.12 -14.62 4.10
C THR A 232 -18.39 -15.94 3.41
N ALA A 233 -18.99 -15.90 2.22
CA ALA A 233 -19.20 -17.09 1.42
C ALA A 233 -17.90 -17.54 0.72
N PRO A 234 -17.62 -18.85 0.60
CA PRO A 234 -16.36 -19.37 0.03
C PRO A 234 -16.00 -18.80 -1.34
N GLN A 235 -16.98 -18.56 -2.23
CA GLN A 235 -16.74 -17.97 -3.54
C GLN A 235 -16.10 -16.57 -3.49
N TYR A 236 -16.34 -15.80 -2.42
CA TYR A 236 -15.72 -14.49 -2.23
C TYR A 236 -14.26 -14.60 -1.76
N VAL A 237 -13.91 -15.67 -1.03
CA VAL A 237 -12.51 -15.97 -0.68
C VAL A 237 -11.71 -16.31 -1.94
N THR A 238 -12.28 -17.12 -2.83
CA THR A 238 -11.69 -17.40 -4.14
C THR A 238 -11.55 -16.13 -4.98
N ALA A 239 -12.60 -15.30 -5.04
CA ALA A 239 -12.57 -14.04 -5.79
C ALA A 239 -11.51 -13.05 -5.28
N GLU A 240 -11.31 -12.93 -3.96
CA GLU A 240 -10.22 -12.12 -3.41
C GLU A 240 -8.85 -12.66 -3.85
N THR A 241 -8.66 -13.98 -3.79
CA THR A 241 -7.39 -14.61 -4.19
C THR A 241 -7.06 -14.30 -5.65
N SER A 242 -8.02 -14.50 -6.55
CA SER A 242 -7.85 -14.17 -7.98
C SER A 242 -7.58 -12.68 -8.22
N TYR A 243 -8.23 -11.79 -7.46
CA TYR A 243 -7.97 -10.35 -7.54
C TYR A 243 -6.53 -10.00 -7.14
N LEU A 244 -6.01 -10.57 -6.06
CA LEU A 244 -4.65 -10.31 -5.58
C LEU A 244 -3.59 -10.82 -6.56
N GLU A 245 -3.82 -11.99 -7.17
CA GLU A 245 -2.94 -12.55 -8.20
C GLU A 245 -2.91 -11.67 -9.47
N GLU A 246 -4.08 -11.15 -9.88
CA GLU A 246 -4.18 -10.21 -11.00
C GLU A 246 -3.47 -8.87 -10.71
N GLU A 247 -3.65 -8.31 -9.51
CA GLU A 247 -2.96 -7.07 -9.11
C GLU A 247 -1.44 -7.25 -9.04
N GLU A 248 -0.96 -8.39 -8.56
CA GLU A 248 0.47 -8.70 -8.58
C GLU A 248 1.00 -8.82 -10.02
N ARG A 249 0.27 -9.51 -10.91
CA ARG A 249 0.64 -9.58 -12.34
C ARG A 249 0.72 -8.20 -12.97
N ARG A 250 -0.26 -7.33 -12.71
CA ARG A 250 -0.26 -5.93 -13.19
C ARG A 250 0.92 -5.14 -12.64
N ARG A 251 1.27 -5.30 -11.36
CA ARG A 251 2.43 -4.65 -10.76
C ARG A 251 3.73 -5.07 -11.44
N ARG A 252 3.95 -6.38 -11.62
CA ARG A 252 5.14 -6.91 -12.30
C ARG A 252 5.23 -6.44 -13.75
N ALA A 253 4.10 -6.39 -14.48
CA ALA A 253 4.07 -5.88 -15.84
C ALA A 253 4.46 -4.39 -15.93
N ARG A 254 3.95 -3.55 -15.01
CA ARG A 254 4.34 -2.13 -14.94
C ARG A 254 5.81 -1.95 -14.61
N GLU A 255 6.34 -2.70 -13.66
CA GLU A 255 7.76 -2.67 -13.28
C GLU A 255 8.65 -3.10 -14.45
N ALA A 256 8.28 -4.17 -15.16
CA ALA A 256 8.99 -4.63 -16.36
C ALA A 256 8.96 -3.58 -17.48
N GLN A 257 7.82 -2.92 -17.71
CA GLN A 257 7.71 -1.85 -18.69
C GLN A 257 8.62 -0.67 -18.35
N LEU A 258 8.63 -0.23 -17.09
CA LEU A 258 9.51 0.84 -16.62
C LEU A 258 11.00 0.45 -16.69
N ALA A 259 11.34 -0.81 -16.43
CA ALA A 259 12.70 -1.33 -16.59
C ALA A 259 13.13 -1.33 -18.06
N ALA A 260 12.26 -1.79 -18.98
CA ALA A 260 12.54 -1.79 -20.41
C ALA A 260 12.74 -0.37 -20.97
N LEU A 261 11.93 0.60 -20.54
CA LEU A 261 12.11 2.01 -20.91
C LEU A 261 13.47 2.55 -20.46
N ARG A 262 13.86 2.29 -19.20
CA ARG A 262 15.18 2.70 -18.68
C ARG A 262 16.33 2.06 -19.46
N GLN A 263 16.25 0.77 -19.77
CA GLN A 263 17.27 0.08 -20.58
C GLN A 263 17.36 0.67 -22.00
N GLN A 264 16.22 1.02 -22.61
CA GLN A 264 16.23 1.69 -23.91
C GLN A 264 16.87 3.08 -23.86
N GLU A 265 16.60 3.86 -22.82
CA GLU A 265 17.23 5.16 -22.61
C GLU A 265 18.74 5.03 -22.39
N GLU A 266 19.17 4.08 -21.57
CA GLU A 266 20.57 3.79 -21.32
C GLU A 266 21.29 3.37 -22.61
N LYS A 267 20.74 2.40 -23.35
CA LYS A 267 21.27 1.98 -24.65
C LYS A 267 21.36 3.13 -25.65
N LYS A 268 20.37 4.04 -25.66
CA LYS A 268 20.41 5.27 -26.48
C LYS A 268 21.56 6.17 -26.04
N ARG A 269 21.75 6.40 -24.73
CA ARG A 269 22.83 7.22 -24.18
C ARG A 269 24.20 6.61 -24.49
N GLU A 270 24.37 5.30 -24.31
CA GLU A 270 25.58 4.56 -24.69
C GLU A 270 25.87 4.67 -26.18
N GLY A 271 24.86 4.50 -27.04
CA GLY A 271 25.02 4.68 -28.48
C GLY A 271 25.46 6.10 -28.85
N ILE A 272 24.94 7.13 -28.17
CA ILE A 272 25.41 8.51 -28.36
C ILE A 272 26.85 8.67 -27.84
N ARG A 273 27.20 8.10 -26.67
CA ARG A 273 28.57 8.13 -26.13
C ARG A 273 29.57 7.49 -27.10
N ALA A 274 29.24 6.33 -27.66
CA ALA A 274 30.09 5.62 -28.63
C ALA A 274 30.33 6.47 -29.89
N ARG A 275 29.28 7.05 -30.48
CA ARG A 275 29.41 7.96 -31.64
C ARG A 275 30.22 9.22 -31.31
N ASN A 276 29.98 9.80 -30.13
CA ASN A 276 30.70 10.97 -29.68
C ASN A 276 32.18 10.66 -29.41
N ALA A 277 32.51 9.48 -28.89
CA ALA A 277 33.90 9.06 -28.64
C ALA A 277 34.70 9.01 -29.95
N VAL A 278 34.18 8.37 -31.00
CA VAL A 278 34.83 8.33 -32.32
C VAL A 278 35.06 9.75 -32.87
N THR A 279 34.03 10.59 -32.79
CA THR A 279 34.11 11.96 -33.31
C THR A 279 35.07 12.84 -32.49
N ARG A 280 35.13 12.63 -31.17
CA ARG A 280 36.08 13.29 -30.26
C ARG A 280 37.51 12.92 -30.57
N THR A 281 37.80 11.64 -30.78
CA THR A 281 39.14 11.18 -31.14
C THR A 281 39.61 11.88 -32.41
N LYS A 282 38.77 11.96 -33.44
CA LYS A 282 39.08 12.70 -34.67
C LYS A 282 39.38 14.19 -34.40
N ALA A 283 38.51 14.88 -33.66
CA ALA A 283 38.70 16.29 -33.33
C ALA A 283 40.00 16.54 -32.52
N LEU A 284 40.35 15.62 -31.62
CA LEU A 284 41.59 15.70 -30.85
C LEU A 284 42.84 15.46 -31.71
N THR A 285 42.77 14.52 -32.66
CA THR A 285 43.84 14.29 -33.63
C THR A 285 44.07 15.52 -34.50
N GLU A 286 43.00 16.13 -35.01
CA GLU A 286 43.07 17.37 -35.81
C GLU A 286 43.63 18.54 -34.99
N ALA A 287 43.20 18.68 -33.73
CA ALA A 287 43.72 19.72 -32.83
C ALA A 287 45.21 19.52 -32.51
N THR A 288 45.63 18.27 -32.26
CA THR A 288 47.04 17.91 -32.08
C THR A 288 47.87 18.23 -33.31
N ALA A 289 47.38 17.89 -34.51
CA ALA A 289 48.08 18.20 -35.77
C ALA A 289 48.20 19.72 -35.99
N ALA A 290 47.15 20.48 -35.70
CA ALA A 290 47.17 21.95 -35.78
C ALA A 290 48.16 22.57 -34.79
N GLU A 291 48.24 22.03 -33.56
CA GLU A 291 49.21 22.46 -32.55
C GLU A 291 50.66 22.16 -32.98
N GLN A 292 50.91 20.96 -33.52
CA GLN A 292 52.22 20.58 -34.03
C GLN A 292 52.65 21.46 -35.21
N ALA A 293 51.74 21.75 -36.15
CA ALA A 293 51.99 22.67 -37.25
C ALA A 293 52.25 24.11 -36.76
N ALA A 294 51.56 24.57 -35.72
CA ALA A 294 51.82 25.89 -35.13
C ALA A 294 53.18 25.98 -34.44
N ARG A 295 53.72 24.86 -33.93
CA ARG A 295 55.05 24.80 -33.29
C ARG A 295 56.23 24.92 -34.25
N THR A 296 56.06 24.59 -35.52
CA THR A 296 57.12 24.73 -36.54
C THR A 296 57.26 26.16 -37.05
N GLN A 297 56.31 27.04 -36.71
CA GLN A 297 56.35 28.46 -37.00
C GLN A 297 56.98 29.22 -35.83
N PRO A 298 57.71 30.33 -36.07
CA PRO A 298 58.23 31.16 -34.99
C PRO A 298 57.09 31.57 -34.03
N PRO A 299 57.32 31.59 -32.70
CA PRO A 299 56.26 31.71 -31.71
C PRO A 299 55.40 32.94 -32.01
N GLY A 300 54.16 32.69 -32.42
CA GLY A 300 53.23 33.75 -32.79
C GLY A 300 52.94 34.69 -31.61
N ARG A 301 52.77 35.98 -31.92
CA ARG A 301 52.38 37.05 -30.98
C ARG A 301 51.22 36.65 -30.06
N LEU A 302 50.30 35.80 -30.53
CA LEU A 302 49.13 35.33 -29.78
C LEU A 302 49.46 34.44 -28.57
N ARG A 303 50.50 33.60 -28.63
CA ARG A 303 50.92 32.76 -27.47
C ARG A 303 51.51 33.62 -26.36
N GLN A 304 52.35 34.59 -26.72
CA GLN A 304 52.90 35.57 -25.77
C GLN A 304 51.77 36.41 -25.16
N VAL A 305 50.81 36.85 -25.99
CA VAL A 305 49.63 37.59 -25.51
C VAL A 305 48.77 36.74 -24.57
N ALA A 306 48.53 35.45 -24.84
CA ALA A 306 47.77 34.62 -23.92
C ALA A 306 48.46 34.48 -22.56
N ARG A 307 49.77 34.19 -22.53
CA ARG A 307 50.52 34.11 -21.26
C ARG A 307 50.52 35.44 -20.49
N LEU A 308 50.64 36.57 -21.17
CA LEU A 308 50.74 37.88 -20.53
C LEU A 308 49.38 38.45 -20.09
N TYR A 309 48.30 38.18 -20.83
CA TYR A 309 47.02 38.90 -20.66
C TYR A 309 45.85 38.02 -20.20
N ARG A 310 45.96 36.68 -20.23
CA ARG A 310 44.93 35.80 -19.66
C ARG A 310 45.30 35.43 -18.22
N ARG A 311 44.83 36.25 -17.28
CA ARG A 311 45.00 36.03 -15.84
C ARG A 311 44.45 34.65 -15.45
N GLY A 312 45.20 33.90 -14.63
CA GLY A 312 44.80 32.57 -14.16
C GLY A 312 45.37 31.38 -14.93
N ILE A 313 46.07 31.61 -16.06
CA ILE A 313 46.65 30.51 -16.84
C ILE A 313 47.71 29.74 -16.05
N ASP A 314 48.60 30.41 -15.32
CA ASP A 314 49.65 29.73 -14.57
C ASP A 314 49.07 28.91 -13.41
N GLN A 315 48.03 29.43 -12.75
CA GLN A 315 47.26 28.68 -11.75
C GLN A 315 46.55 27.47 -12.37
N ALA A 316 46.02 27.59 -13.60
CA ALA A 316 45.40 26.47 -14.29
C ALA A 316 46.43 25.39 -14.68
N LEU A 317 47.64 25.78 -15.06
CA LEU A 317 48.74 24.85 -15.33
C LEU A 317 49.19 24.13 -14.05
N ALA A 318 49.35 24.87 -12.94
CA ALA A 318 49.67 24.30 -11.64
C ALA A 318 48.59 23.29 -11.19
N LYS A 319 47.31 23.66 -11.32
CA LYS A 319 46.18 22.80 -10.99
C LYS A 319 46.15 21.52 -11.85
N LEU A 320 46.45 21.60 -13.13
CA LEU A 320 46.60 20.39 -13.97
C LEU A 320 47.74 19.48 -13.50
N ALA A 321 48.87 20.05 -13.10
CA ALA A 321 49.99 19.27 -12.59
C ALA A 321 49.67 18.63 -11.23
N GLU A 322 49.05 19.37 -10.32
CA GLU A 322 48.78 18.94 -8.94
C GLU A 322 47.58 17.98 -8.83
N GLU A 323 46.45 18.33 -9.43
CA GLU A 323 45.20 17.58 -9.25
C GLU A 323 44.99 16.51 -10.33
N HIS A 324 45.57 16.71 -11.51
CA HIS A 324 45.40 15.79 -12.64
C HIS A 324 46.68 15.02 -12.99
N GLY A 325 47.83 15.36 -12.38
CA GLY A 325 49.12 14.74 -12.69
C GLY A 325 49.58 15.01 -14.13
N VAL A 326 49.08 16.07 -14.76
CA VAL A 326 49.36 16.41 -16.16
C VAL A 326 50.24 17.65 -16.23
N THR A 327 51.50 17.46 -16.63
CA THR A 327 52.40 18.57 -16.95
C THR A 327 52.00 19.18 -18.30
N ALA A 328 51.44 20.38 -18.27
CA ALA A 328 50.95 21.08 -19.45
C ALA A 328 51.70 22.41 -19.68
N THR A 329 51.62 22.92 -20.91
CA THR A 329 52.10 24.26 -21.29
C THR A 329 51.05 24.96 -22.15
N VAL A 330 51.13 26.29 -22.25
CA VAL A 330 50.30 27.06 -23.19
C VAL A 330 50.63 26.70 -24.63
N GLY A 331 49.61 26.22 -25.36
CA GLY A 331 49.70 25.81 -26.75
C GLY A 331 49.95 26.96 -27.72
N TYR A 332 50.57 26.62 -28.84
CA TYR A 332 50.95 27.53 -29.93
C TYR A 332 49.75 27.86 -30.84
N SER A 333 48.74 27.00 -30.88
CA SER A 333 47.46 27.20 -31.59
C SER A 333 46.47 28.12 -30.84
N THR A 334 46.97 29.03 -30.00
CA THR A 334 46.14 30.01 -29.28
C THR A 334 45.34 30.87 -30.25
N GLY A 335 44.01 30.91 -30.07
CA GLY A 335 43.09 31.67 -30.93
C GLY A 335 42.43 30.83 -32.03
N ASP A 336 42.80 29.55 -32.18
CA ASP A 336 42.13 28.63 -33.09
C ASP A 336 40.63 28.48 -32.72
N PRO A 337 39.71 28.61 -33.70
CA PRO A 337 38.27 28.43 -33.48
C PRO A 337 37.87 27.12 -32.78
N ARG A 338 38.66 26.05 -32.91
CA ARG A 338 38.43 24.74 -32.27
C ARG A 338 38.41 24.81 -30.75
N TYR A 339 39.07 25.79 -30.14
CA TYR A 339 39.04 26.00 -28.70
C TYR A 339 37.94 26.98 -28.26
N ALA A 340 37.03 27.34 -29.16
CA ALA A 340 35.95 28.31 -28.92
C ALA A 340 36.47 29.67 -28.37
N GLY A 341 37.68 30.08 -28.77
CA GLY A 341 38.33 31.31 -28.27
C GLY A 341 38.96 31.18 -26.88
N GLY A 342 38.99 29.98 -26.30
CA GLY A 342 39.82 29.64 -25.15
C GLY A 342 41.28 29.38 -25.54
N VAL A 343 42.11 29.15 -24.54
CA VAL A 343 43.55 28.89 -24.69
C VAL A 343 43.81 27.40 -24.51
N PRO A 344 44.38 26.70 -25.51
CA PRO A 344 44.73 25.29 -25.35
C PRO A 344 45.88 25.11 -24.36
N LEU A 345 45.72 24.17 -23.44
CA LEU A 345 46.76 23.68 -22.56
C LEU A 345 47.17 22.30 -23.09
N VAL A 346 48.44 22.15 -23.44
CA VAL A 346 48.97 21.02 -24.20
C VAL A 346 50.10 20.33 -23.45
N ASP A 347 50.22 19.02 -23.61
CA ASP A 347 51.34 18.26 -23.03
C ASP A 347 52.66 18.52 -23.79
N GLU A 348 53.71 17.81 -23.38
CA GLU A 348 55.04 17.89 -24.00
C GLU A 348 55.01 17.54 -25.51
N ARG A 349 54.13 16.61 -25.90
CA ARG A 349 53.96 16.14 -27.29
C ARG A 349 53.05 17.06 -28.12
N GLY A 350 52.48 18.10 -27.52
CA GLY A 350 51.56 19.03 -28.17
C GLY A 350 50.14 18.50 -28.29
N VAL A 351 49.75 17.49 -27.50
CA VAL A 351 48.37 17.01 -27.43
C VAL A 351 47.58 17.93 -26.50
N PRO A 352 46.43 18.49 -26.92
CA PRO A 352 45.56 19.24 -26.02
C PRO A 352 45.05 18.37 -24.88
N VAL A 353 45.31 18.81 -23.65
CA VAL A 353 44.91 18.11 -22.42
C VAL A 353 43.85 18.88 -21.63
N ALA A 354 43.72 20.18 -21.85
CA ALA A 354 42.64 21.01 -21.31
C ALA A 354 42.48 22.30 -22.14
N VAL A 355 41.39 23.03 -21.90
CA VAL A 355 41.17 24.36 -22.49
C VAL A 355 40.84 25.36 -21.40
N PHE A 356 41.62 26.44 -21.36
CA PHE A 356 41.41 27.53 -20.42
C PHE A 356 40.46 28.59 -21.00
N ASP A 357 39.43 28.93 -20.24
CA ASP A 357 38.48 30.02 -20.49
C ASP A 357 37.83 30.04 -21.90
N PRO A 358 37.19 28.94 -22.35
CA PRO A 358 36.49 28.90 -23.63
C PRO A 358 35.21 29.75 -23.61
N ASN A 359 34.86 30.37 -24.73
CA ASN A 359 33.65 31.19 -24.83
C ASN A 359 32.41 30.33 -25.17
N PRO A 360 31.36 30.29 -24.32
CA PRO A 360 30.18 29.43 -24.54
C PRO A 360 29.37 29.83 -25.80
N HIS A 361 29.52 31.06 -26.29
CA HIS A 361 28.83 31.51 -27.51
C HIS A 361 29.44 30.92 -28.79
N ARG A 362 30.71 30.51 -28.72
CA ARG A 362 31.50 29.95 -29.83
C ARG A 362 31.57 28.43 -29.84
N VAL A 363 31.04 27.75 -28.83
CA VAL A 363 30.99 26.28 -28.77
C VAL A 363 29.96 25.74 -29.77
N ARG A 364 30.43 25.39 -30.97
CA ARG A 364 29.66 24.83 -32.09
C ARG A 364 30.56 23.90 -32.93
N GLY A 365 29.97 22.98 -33.68
CA GLY A 365 30.72 22.14 -34.65
C GLY A 365 31.91 21.40 -34.04
N GLU A 366 33.09 21.53 -34.65
CA GLU A 366 34.35 20.92 -34.17
C GLU A 366 34.73 21.36 -32.75
N ALA A 367 34.48 22.62 -32.40
CA ALA A 367 34.79 23.12 -31.06
C ALA A 367 33.92 22.46 -29.98
N PHE A 368 32.65 22.17 -30.29
CA PHE A 368 31.80 21.40 -29.39
C PHE A 368 32.36 19.99 -29.15
N LEU A 369 32.78 19.31 -30.22
CA LEU A 369 33.26 17.94 -30.15
C LEU A 369 34.56 17.85 -29.34
N LEU A 370 35.51 18.75 -29.59
CA LEU A 370 36.78 18.80 -28.87
C LEU A 370 36.58 19.13 -27.39
N LEU A 371 35.87 20.23 -27.08
CA LEU A 371 35.68 20.71 -25.71
C LEU A 371 34.85 19.74 -24.86
N ALA A 372 33.93 18.98 -25.46
CA ALA A 372 33.14 17.99 -24.74
C ALA A 372 33.96 16.80 -24.21
N GLY A 373 35.20 16.61 -24.71
CA GLY A 373 36.12 15.56 -24.28
C GLY A 373 37.25 16.03 -23.37
N LEU A 374 37.41 17.35 -23.17
CA LEU A 374 38.51 17.94 -22.43
C LEU A 374 38.02 18.61 -21.12
N PRO A 375 38.85 18.65 -20.07
CA PRO A 375 38.66 19.55 -18.95
C PRO A 375 38.67 21.02 -19.42
N LEU A 376 37.68 21.78 -18.97
CA LEU A 376 37.55 23.22 -19.21
C LEU A 376 37.86 23.95 -17.91
N ILE A 377 38.93 24.73 -17.87
CA ILE A 377 39.35 25.44 -16.66
C ILE A 377 39.04 26.92 -16.80
N PHE A 378 38.37 27.51 -15.81
CA PHE A 378 37.96 28.91 -15.81
C PHE A 378 38.77 29.74 -14.79
N PRO A 379 38.96 31.04 -15.03
CA PRO A 379 39.71 31.92 -14.13
C PRO A 379 38.98 32.23 -12.81
N SER A 380 37.70 31.84 -12.70
CA SER A 380 36.93 31.96 -11.47
C SER A 380 35.69 31.09 -11.52
N ARG A 381 35.12 30.83 -10.34
CA ARG A 381 33.81 30.17 -10.21
C ARG A 381 32.68 30.93 -10.91
N THR A 382 32.78 32.27 -10.97
CA THR A 382 31.77 33.11 -11.64
C THR A 382 31.78 32.87 -13.15
N GLU A 383 32.96 32.82 -13.77
CA GLU A 383 33.07 32.55 -15.21
C GLU A 383 32.72 31.10 -15.55
N GLN A 384 33.07 30.13 -14.70
CA GLN A 384 32.59 28.76 -14.83
C GLN A 384 31.06 28.70 -14.86
N ARG A 385 30.38 29.30 -13.87
CA ARG A 385 28.91 29.34 -13.82
C ARG A 385 28.31 30.05 -15.02
N ARG A 386 28.95 31.12 -15.51
CA ARG A 386 28.51 31.81 -16.73
C ARG A 386 28.57 30.89 -17.94
N PHE A 387 29.64 30.11 -18.08
CA PHE A 387 29.77 29.11 -19.13
C PHE A 387 28.69 28.03 -19.01
N GLU A 388 28.53 27.43 -17.84
CA GLU A 388 27.52 26.39 -17.57
C GLU A 388 26.10 26.89 -17.87
N ASN A 389 25.75 28.10 -17.42
CA ASN A 389 24.45 28.72 -17.68
C ASN A 389 24.22 28.96 -19.19
N ALA A 390 25.21 29.52 -19.88
CA ALA A 390 25.11 29.78 -21.32
C ALA A 390 25.08 28.48 -22.15
N ALA A 391 25.80 27.45 -21.72
CA ALA A 391 25.79 26.13 -22.33
C ALA A 391 24.45 25.41 -22.11
N ASN A 392 23.86 25.52 -20.93
CA ASN A 392 22.55 24.94 -20.58
C ASN A 392 21.40 25.54 -21.40
N ILE A 393 21.50 26.81 -21.82
CA ILE A 393 20.50 27.44 -22.71
C ILE A 393 20.52 26.80 -24.11
N LYS A 394 21.67 26.28 -24.57
CA LYS A 394 21.83 25.67 -25.89
C LYS A 394 21.78 24.15 -25.83
N LYS A 395 20.59 23.57 -25.60
CA LYS A 395 20.36 22.11 -25.52
C LYS A 395 20.99 21.29 -26.67
N LYS A 396 21.15 21.87 -27.87
CA LYS A 396 21.77 21.21 -29.05
C LYS A 396 23.28 20.99 -28.91
N HIS A 397 23.97 21.73 -28.05
CA HIS A 397 25.44 21.67 -27.86
C HIS A 397 25.79 21.32 -26.40
N GLN A 398 25.03 20.41 -25.80
CA GLN A 398 25.30 19.86 -24.48
C GLN A 398 25.74 18.40 -24.62
N PRO A 399 26.91 17.99 -24.08
CA PRO A 399 27.32 16.59 -24.07
C PRO A 399 26.35 15.76 -23.22
N VAL A 400 26.16 14.48 -23.55
CA VAL A 400 25.27 13.56 -22.82
C VAL A 400 25.60 13.44 -21.33
N ASP A 401 26.86 13.65 -20.98
CA ASP A 401 27.42 13.58 -19.63
C ASP A 401 27.80 14.97 -19.06
N GLY A 402 27.43 16.06 -19.76
CA GLY A 402 27.86 17.42 -19.41
C GLY A 402 29.30 17.74 -19.80
N TYR A 403 29.70 19.00 -19.60
CA TYR A 403 31.10 19.41 -19.73
C TYR A 403 31.85 19.10 -18.43
N ARG A 404 33.12 18.71 -18.53
CA ARG A 404 34.02 18.61 -17.39
C ARG A 404 34.61 19.99 -17.16
N THR A 405 34.16 20.68 -16.13
CA THR A 405 34.55 22.06 -15.84
C THR A 405 35.20 22.17 -14.48
N ASP A 406 36.20 23.03 -14.37
CA ASP A 406 36.85 23.38 -13.12
C ASP A 406 37.22 24.88 -13.12
N PHE A 407 37.66 25.41 -11.99
CA PHE A 407 38.09 26.80 -11.89
C PHE A 407 39.35 26.94 -11.05
N VAL A 408 40.05 28.04 -11.27
CA VAL A 408 41.12 28.51 -10.39
C VAL A 408 40.67 29.80 -9.72
N GLU A 409 41.16 30.07 -8.51
CA GLU A 409 40.99 31.36 -7.88
C GLU A 409 42.20 32.22 -8.21
N VAL A 410 42.04 33.10 -9.20
CA VAL A 410 43.04 34.13 -9.44
C VAL A 410 42.99 35.08 -8.23
N PRO A 411 44.10 35.26 -7.49
CA PRO A 411 44.14 36.24 -6.42
C PRO A 411 43.73 37.58 -6.98
N ALA A 412 42.79 38.27 -6.33
CA ALA A 412 42.52 39.66 -6.68
C ALA A 412 43.83 40.42 -6.43
N ASP A 413 44.52 40.82 -7.49
CA ASP A 413 45.70 41.67 -7.35
C ASP A 413 45.30 42.85 -6.47
N GLY A 414 46.01 43.02 -5.36
CA GLY A 414 45.97 44.21 -4.54
C GLY A 414 46.46 45.41 -5.35
N SER A 415 45.61 45.92 -6.23
CA SER A 415 45.70 47.29 -6.71
C SER A 415 45.15 48.19 -5.61
N THR A 416 45.85 48.22 -4.48
CA THR A 416 45.90 49.45 -3.69
C THR A 416 46.69 50.44 -4.51
N CYS A 417 45.97 51.29 -5.24
CA CYS A 417 46.48 52.57 -5.70
C CYS A 417 47.20 53.23 -4.52
N PRO A 418 48.47 53.64 -4.61
CA PRO A 418 49.17 54.32 -3.54
C PRO A 418 48.74 55.79 -3.55
N CYS A 419 47.49 56.04 -3.18
CA CYS A 419 47.06 57.36 -2.75
C CYS A 419 46.64 57.25 -1.29
N THR A 420 47.59 57.57 -0.42
CA THR A 420 47.33 57.92 0.97
C THR A 420 46.55 59.23 1.01
N CYS A 421 45.22 59.17 0.96
CA CYS A 421 44.36 60.20 1.51
C CYS A 421 43.21 59.55 2.26
N ARG A 422 43.42 59.39 3.57
CA ARG A 422 42.33 59.18 4.52
C ARG A 422 41.64 60.53 4.74
N THR A 423 40.33 60.43 4.98
CA THR A 423 39.40 61.44 5.54
C THR A 423 38.74 62.46 4.57
N THR A 424 37.48 62.13 4.26
CA THR A 424 36.28 62.97 4.23
C THR A 424 36.25 64.28 3.43
N ALA A 425 35.26 64.30 2.53
CA ALA A 425 34.54 65.45 1.97
C ALA A 425 35.15 66.18 0.76
N ARG A 426 34.32 66.24 -0.29
CA ARG A 426 34.30 67.20 -1.42
C ARG A 426 35.60 67.32 -2.24
N CYS A 427 35.58 66.70 -3.40
CA CYS A 427 36.08 67.34 -4.62
C CYS A 427 34.95 67.33 -5.65
N LYS A 428 34.42 68.52 -5.91
CA LYS A 428 33.55 68.85 -7.04
C LYS A 428 34.38 68.78 -8.31
N ASP A 429 33.87 68.15 -9.35
CA ASP A 429 34.37 68.37 -10.70
C ASP A 429 34.06 69.80 -11.16
N PRO A 430 35.01 70.53 -11.76
CA PRO A 430 34.76 71.81 -12.39
C PRO A 430 34.29 71.63 -13.84
N GLU A 431 33.18 72.29 -14.16
CA GLU A 431 32.71 72.52 -15.52
C GLU A 431 33.71 73.35 -16.36
N ARG A 432 33.88 72.94 -17.62
CA ARG A 432 34.01 73.80 -18.82
C ARG A 432 33.38 73.01 -19.97
N GLY A 433 32.47 73.48 -20.81
CA GLY A 433 31.86 74.79 -21.00
C GLY A 433 31.59 75.02 -22.49
N VAL A 434 30.32 74.80 -22.92
CA VAL A 434 29.51 75.65 -23.86
C VAL A 434 29.90 75.62 -25.38
N PRO A 435 28.99 75.90 -26.37
CA PRO A 435 27.59 76.35 -26.31
C PRO A 435 26.52 75.52 -27.05
N SER A 436 25.29 75.80 -26.64
CA SER A 436 24.01 75.52 -27.27
C SER A 436 23.63 76.57 -28.34
N ARG A 437 22.79 76.17 -29.32
CA ARG A 437 21.84 77.06 -30.00
C ARG A 437 20.63 76.27 -30.56
N THR A 438 19.43 76.60 -30.04
CA THR A 438 18.10 76.80 -30.69
C THR A 438 17.56 75.78 -31.71
N GLU A 439 16.27 75.42 -31.84
CA GLU A 439 14.98 75.75 -31.19
C GLU A 439 13.90 74.79 -31.78
N ARG A 440 12.84 74.52 -31.00
CA ARG A 440 11.42 74.21 -31.33
C ARG A 440 11.04 73.10 -32.33
N ALA A 441 10.17 72.16 -31.90
CA ALA A 441 8.71 72.29 -32.00
C ALA A 441 7.94 71.04 -31.44
N ASP A 442 7.03 71.32 -30.51
CA ASP A 442 5.69 70.74 -30.22
C ASP A 442 5.28 69.27 -30.47
N GLY A 443 4.57 68.71 -29.48
CA GLY A 443 3.53 67.68 -29.71
C GLY A 443 3.37 66.59 -28.63
N PRO A 444 2.25 66.52 -27.87
CA PRO A 444 2.19 65.78 -26.60
C PRO A 444 1.45 64.43 -26.65
N GLY A 445 1.68 63.54 -25.67
CA GLY A 445 0.78 62.40 -25.45
C GLY A 445 1.12 61.39 -24.35
N ARG A 446 0.45 61.55 -23.21
CA ARG A 446 -0.06 60.50 -22.28
C ARG A 446 0.82 59.94 -21.14
N ARG A 447 0.55 60.54 -19.97
CA ARG A 447 0.04 59.96 -18.70
C ARG A 447 0.62 58.64 -18.19
N SER A 448 1.38 58.83 -17.12
CA SER A 448 1.83 57.91 -16.06
C SER A 448 0.68 57.34 -15.22
N LEU A 449 0.85 56.11 -14.70
CA LEU A 449 0.48 55.74 -13.31
C LEU A 449 1.46 54.69 -12.75
N PRO A 450 1.67 54.64 -11.41
CA PRO A 450 2.85 54.07 -10.78
C PRO A 450 2.62 52.73 -10.04
N ARG A 451 3.74 52.07 -9.74
CA ARG A 451 3.88 50.92 -8.82
C ARG A 451 3.85 51.38 -7.36
N GLY A 452 3.34 50.51 -6.47
CA GLY A 452 3.69 50.54 -5.04
C GLY A 452 3.05 49.38 -4.25
N VAL A 453 3.81 48.33 -3.91
CA VAL A 453 4.37 47.93 -2.57
C VAL A 453 3.50 46.84 -1.87
N PRO A 454 3.94 46.15 -0.79
CA PRO A 454 4.52 44.80 -0.81
C PRO A 454 3.70 43.71 -0.07
N CYS A 455 4.03 42.45 -0.30
CA CYS A 455 3.46 41.29 0.41
C CYS A 455 4.12 41.04 1.78
N VAL A 456 3.30 40.95 2.82
CA VAL A 456 3.62 40.35 4.13
C VAL A 456 2.92 38.98 4.19
N TRP A 457 3.65 37.94 4.59
CA TRP A 457 3.15 36.58 4.81
C TRP A 457 3.10 36.30 6.31
N GLN A 458 1.96 35.81 6.82
CA GLN A 458 1.86 34.76 7.85
C GLN A 458 0.38 34.29 8.04
N PRO A 459 0.11 33.13 8.67
CA PRO A 459 -0.84 32.12 8.18
C PRO A 459 -2.15 32.03 8.99
N VAL A 460 -3.19 31.40 8.41
CA VAL A 460 -4.44 31.07 9.11
C VAL A 460 -4.75 29.57 8.99
N ARG A 461 -4.87 28.91 10.16
CA ARG A 461 -5.60 27.66 10.38
C ARG A 461 -7.07 28.00 10.62
N GLN A 462 -8.01 27.23 10.06
CA GLN A 462 -9.42 27.26 10.47
C GLN A 462 -9.91 25.85 10.82
N ALA A 463 -10.49 25.76 12.02
CA ALA A 463 -11.35 24.69 12.49
C ALA A 463 -12.80 25.21 12.46
N VAL A 464 -13.77 24.33 12.16
CA VAL A 464 -15.20 24.63 12.22
C VAL A 464 -15.89 23.54 13.04
N ALA A 465 -16.68 23.97 14.01
CA ALA A 465 -17.69 23.21 14.73
C ALA A 465 -19.09 23.66 14.26
N PRO A 466 -20.17 22.88 14.53
CA PRO A 466 -21.51 23.45 14.55
C PRO A 466 -22.28 23.18 15.86
N ASP A 467 -22.97 24.23 16.30
CA ASP A 467 -24.09 24.25 17.26
C ASP A 467 -25.40 23.77 16.60
N GLN A 468 -26.27 23.12 17.37
CA GLN A 468 -27.71 23.07 17.12
C GLN A 468 -28.51 23.16 18.43
N GLN A 469 -29.46 24.09 18.46
CA GLN A 469 -30.49 24.27 19.49
C GLN A 469 -31.86 23.76 19.02
N PHE A 470 -32.68 23.43 20.02
CA PHE A 470 -34.04 22.87 20.02
C PHE A 470 -35.15 23.80 19.51
N ALA A 471 -36.25 23.21 19.00
CA ALA A 471 -37.63 23.73 19.18
C ALA A 471 -38.70 22.63 18.94
N HIS A 472 -39.85 22.81 19.60
CA HIS A 472 -40.95 21.88 19.91
C HIS A 472 -42.02 21.65 18.81
N SER A 473 -42.73 20.51 18.91
CA SER A 473 -44.06 20.13 18.34
C SER A 473 -45.23 20.95 18.95
N PRO A 474 -46.57 20.75 18.66
CA PRO A 474 -47.27 19.66 17.94
C PRO A 474 -48.51 20.04 17.07
N GLY A 475 -49.15 19.05 16.41
CA GLY A 475 -50.48 19.19 15.79
C GLY A 475 -51.05 17.88 15.20
N ILE A 476 -52.30 17.60 15.54
CA ILE A 476 -53.08 16.36 15.37
C ILE A 476 -53.77 16.27 14.00
N GLY A 477 -53.99 15.06 13.45
CA GLY A 477 -54.89 14.84 12.32
C GLY A 477 -55.15 13.36 12.00
N THR A 478 -56.41 12.95 12.05
CA THR A 478 -56.96 11.58 11.97
C THR A 478 -57.24 11.08 10.55
N GLY A 479 -57.13 9.77 10.31
CA GLY A 479 -58.13 9.00 9.53
C GLY A 479 -57.72 8.26 8.24
N ARG A 480 -58.14 6.98 8.18
CA ARG A 480 -58.44 6.06 7.04
C ARG A 480 -57.34 5.13 6.47
N GLU A 481 -57.59 3.83 6.65
CA GLU A 481 -57.16 2.65 5.86
C GLU A 481 -58.05 2.44 4.59
N PRO A 482 -57.85 1.40 3.73
CA PRO A 482 -56.60 0.88 3.13
C PRO A 482 -56.74 0.70 1.59
N GLY A 483 -55.62 0.60 0.86
CA GLY A 483 -55.62 0.36 -0.59
C GLY A 483 -54.38 -0.40 -1.08
N ARG A 484 -54.62 -1.43 -1.91
CA ARG A 484 -53.73 -2.46 -2.48
C ARG A 484 -52.33 -2.02 -2.99
N PRO A 485 -51.36 -2.95 -3.03
CA PRO A 485 -50.02 -2.70 -3.57
C PRO A 485 -49.96 -2.85 -5.12
N PRO A 486 -49.04 -2.13 -5.80
CA PRO A 486 -48.76 -2.34 -7.23
C PRO A 486 -47.71 -3.46 -7.47
N PRO A 487 -47.66 -4.02 -8.69
CA PRO A 487 -46.89 -5.21 -8.99
C PRO A 487 -45.39 -4.96 -9.26
N SER A 488 -44.61 -5.98 -8.93
CA SER A 488 -43.19 -6.16 -9.21
C SER A 488 -42.91 -6.33 -10.71
N ARG A 489 -41.95 -5.56 -11.24
CA ARG A 489 -41.35 -5.78 -12.57
C ARG A 489 -40.05 -6.57 -12.41
N PHE A 490 -40.06 -7.82 -12.86
CA PHE A 490 -38.88 -8.62 -13.19
C PHE A 490 -38.47 -8.31 -14.64
N TRP A 491 -37.17 -8.08 -14.87
CA TRP A 491 -36.57 -8.09 -16.20
C TRP A 491 -35.78 -9.39 -16.37
N ILE A 492 -36.20 -10.21 -17.33
CA ILE A 492 -35.45 -11.36 -17.86
C ILE A 492 -34.87 -10.90 -19.21
N TYR A 493 -33.54 -10.94 -19.36
CA TYR A 493 -32.88 -10.78 -20.65
C TYR A 493 -32.87 -12.14 -21.37
N GLY A 494 -33.71 -12.28 -22.40
CA GLY A 494 -33.69 -13.38 -23.36
C GLY A 494 -33.20 -12.87 -24.71
N SER A 495 -32.17 -13.54 -25.27
CA SER A 495 -31.61 -13.25 -26.59
C SER A 495 -32.54 -13.74 -27.70
N VAL A 496 -32.80 -12.89 -28.69
CA VAL A 496 -33.58 -13.22 -29.89
C VAL A 496 -32.61 -13.45 -31.04
N GLY A 497 -32.56 -14.68 -31.54
CA GLY A 497 -32.02 -15.03 -32.85
C GLY A 497 -33.07 -14.77 -33.93
N GLY A 498 -32.65 -14.14 -35.03
CA GLY A 498 -33.50 -13.88 -36.19
C GLY A 498 -33.48 -15.06 -37.17
N GLU A 499 -34.67 -15.47 -37.59
CA GLU A 499 -34.89 -16.26 -38.80
C GLU A 499 -35.27 -15.33 -39.96
N GLY A 500 -34.79 -15.69 -41.15
CA GLY A 500 -35.15 -15.06 -42.42
C GLY A 500 -34.91 -16.03 -43.57
N ALA A 501 -35.98 -16.74 -43.94
CA ALA A 501 -36.18 -17.73 -44.99
C ALA A 501 -35.43 -17.50 -46.34
N SER A 502 -35.12 -18.55 -47.11
CA SER A 502 -36.07 -19.33 -47.91
C SER A 502 -35.39 -20.31 -48.91
N HIS A 503 -36.15 -21.36 -49.23
CA HIS A 503 -36.25 -22.08 -50.52
C HIS A 503 -35.30 -23.22 -50.94
N ARG A 504 -35.95 -24.40 -50.99
CA ARG A 504 -36.09 -25.39 -52.09
C ARG A 504 -34.99 -26.41 -52.39
N GLY A 505 -35.44 -27.67 -52.45
CA GLY A 505 -34.91 -28.80 -53.22
C GLY A 505 -33.79 -29.55 -52.52
N GLY A 506 -33.77 -30.88 -52.38
CA GLY A 506 -34.48 -31.96 -53.04
C GLY A 506 -33.45 -33.09 -53.26
N GLY A 507 -33.73 -34.31 -52.77
CA GLY A 507 -32.95 -35.55 -52.99
C GLY A 507 -31.59 -35.57 -52.27
N GLY A 508 -31.01 -36.67 -51.80
CA GLY A 508 -31.26 -38.09 -51.95
C GLY A 508 -29.91 -38.80 -51.73
N ALA A 509 -29.94 -39.92 -50.99
CA ALA A 509 -28.94 -41.00 -50.93
C ALA A 509 -27.48 -40.73 -50.48
N ALA A 510 -27.07 -41.49 -49.46
CA ALA A 510 -25.68 -41.87 -49.14
C ALA A 510 -25.20 -43.03 -50.06
N PRO A 511 -24.04 -43.67 -49.84
CA PRO A 511 -22.67 -43.20 -49.54
C PRO A 511 -21.66 -43.74 -50.60
N GLY A 512 -20.40 -43.29 -50.59
CA GLY A 512 -19.37 -43.85 -51.48
C GLY A 512 -17.93 -43.49 -51.13
N GLN A 513 -17.18 -44.50 -50.73
CA GLN A 513 -15.73 -44.50 -50.48
C GLN A 513 -14.92 -44.18 -51.74
N ARG A 514 -13.77 -43.50 -51.59
CA ARG A 514 -12.44 -43.86 -52.14
C ARG A 514 -11.48 -42.65 -52.12
N ALA A 515 -10.34 -42.82 -51.48
CA ALA A 515 -9.08 -42.11 -51.79
C ALA A 515 -8.22 -43.04 -52.69
N PRO A 516 -6.95 -42.73 -53.08
CA PRO A 516 -6.23 -41.46 -53.23
C PRO A 516 -5.45 -41.36 -54.59
N GLN A 517 -5.06 -40.15 -55.03
CA GLN A 517 -3.88 -39.86 -55.87
C GLN A 517 -3.49 -38.39 -55.54
N GLY A 518 -2.26 -37.96 -55.29
CA GLY A 518 -0.94 -38.38 -55.78
C GLY A 518 -0.35 -37.21 -56.60
N GLY A 519 0.62 -36.47 -56.05
CA GLY A 519 1.31 -35.36 -56.75
C GLY A 519 2.10 -34.45 -55.78
N LEU A 520 3.28 -34.84 -55.30
CA LEU A 520 4.61 -34.55 -55.87
C LEU A 520 4.89 -33.06 -56.14
N LEU A 521 5.65 -32.43 -55.24
CA LEU A 521 6.78 -31.58 -55.60
C LEU A 521 7.79 -31.52 -54.45
N ALA A 522 9.00 -31.99 -54.75
CA ALA A 522 10.14 -32.07 -53.87
C ALA A 522 11.17 -30.99 -54.20
N ARG A 523 11.85 -30.46 -53.17
CA ARG A 523 13.26 -30.01 -53.17
C ARG A 523 13.66 -29.81 -51.69
N ARG A 524 14.46 -30.71 -51.10
CA ARG A 524 15.95 -30.69 -50.98
C ARG A 524 16.47 -29.37 -50.37
N LEU A 525 17.36 -29.29 -49.39
CA LEU A 525 18.27 -30.21 -48.68
C LEU A 525 18.85 -29.40 -47.50
N ARG A 526 19.02 -29.99 -46.31
CA ARG A 526 20.32 -30.12 -45.60
C ARG A 526 20.14 -30.74 -44.22
N THR A 527 20.68 -31.95 -44.11
CA THR A 527 20.99 -32.71 -42.91
C THR A 527 22.28 -32.20 -42.27
N ALA A 528 22.34 -32.27 -40.93
CA ALA A 528 23.58 -32.43 -40.18
C ALA A 528 23.32 -33.44 -39.06
N ASP A 529 24.25 -34.39 -38.97
CA ASP A 529 24.39 -35.56 -38.09
C ASP A 529 24.30 -35.19 -36.59
N ARG A 530 23.73 -36.00 -35.67
CA ARG A 530 23.94 -37.41 -35.26
C ARG A 530 25.15 -37.56 -34.32
N GLU A 531 24.87 -37.80 -33.04
CA GLU A 531 25.57 -38.68 -32.06
C GLU A 531 24.73 -38.63 -30.75
N GLY A 532 24.06 -39.73 -30.34
CA GLY A 532 24.58 -40.75 -29.40
C GLY A 532 24.38 -40.28 -27.94
N ILE A 533 23.70 -40.94 -26.99
CA ILE A 533 23.88 -42.31 -26.49
C ILE A 533 22.74 -42.60 -25.48
N GLY A 534 22.25 -43.85 -25.43
CA GLY A 534 21.90 -44.54 -24.16
C GLY A 534 20.45 -44.61 -23.66
N GLU A 535 19.70 -45.61 -24.12
CA GLU A 535 18.59 -46.22 -23.36
C GLU A 535 19.14 -47.11 -22.23
N ALA A 536 18.47 -47.11 -21.07
CA ALA A 536 18.48 -48.24 -20.14
C ALA A 536 17.10 -48.37 -19.46
N VAL A 537 16.62 -49.61 -19.42
CA VAL A 537 15.26 -50.03 -19.08
C VAL A 537 15.32 -50.94 -17.83
N VAL A 538 14.49 -50.61 -16.81
CA VAL A 538 13.78 -51.50 -15.84
C VAL A 538 14.60 -52.11 -14.67
N PRO A 539 14.04 -52.49 -13.48
CA PRO A 539 12.62 -52.61 -13.05
C PRO A 539 12.19 -51.95 -11.72
N ALA A 540 10.86 -51.98 -11.52
CA ALA A 540 10.12 -51.79 -10.28
C ALA A 540 10.23 -52.98 -9.30
N VAL A 541 10.22 -52.69 -7.99
CA VAL A 541 10.01 -53.66 -6.89
C VAL A 541 9.09 -53.04 -5.83
N ALA A 542 8.11 -53.81 -5.38
CA ALA A 542 7.08 -53.48 -4.38
C ALA A 542 7.54 -53.82 -2.93
N PRO A 543 6.77 -53.49 -1.87
CA PRO A 543 7.30 -52.99 -0.60
C PRO A 543 7.58 -54.07 0.47
N GLY A 544 8.52 -53.78 1.37
CA GLY A 544 8.82 -54.54 2.58
C GLY A 544 8.90 -53.64 3.83
N THR A 545 8.20 -54.08 4.87
CA THR A 545 8.07 -53.53 6.22
C THR A 545 9.31 -53.71 7.11
N ALA A 546 9.70 -52.65 7.83
CA ALA A 546 10.35 -52.57 9.17
C ALA A 546 11.04 -51.17 9.23
N GLY A 547 10.86 -50.29 10.22
CA GLY A 547 10.89 -50.51 11.66
C GLY A 547 12.23 -50.02 12.22
N ALA A 548 12.43 -48.70 12.40
CA ALA A 548 13.46 -48.12 13.28
C ALA A 548 13.36 -46.58 13.44
N THR A 549 13.07 -46.17 14.67
CA THR A 549 13.80 -45.14 15.45
C THR A 549 14.08 -43.77 14.80
N VAL A 550 13.19 -42.79 15.04
CA VAL A 550 13.47 -41.38 14.78
C VAL A 550 14.23 -40.76 15.96
N ARG A 551 15.52 -40.46 15.74
CA ARG A 551 16.31 -39.56 16.59
C ARG A 551 15.85 -38.12 16.39
N ARG A 552 15.56 -37.43 17.51
CA ARG A 552 15.41 -35.97 17.62
C ARG A 552 16.67 -35.27 17.07
N LEU A 553 16.49 -34.43 16.06
CA LEU A 553 17.44 -33.36 15.70
C LEU A 553 17.00 -32.08 16.43
N GLN A 554 17.77 -31.69 17.44
CA GLN A 554 17.71 -30.35 18.03
C GLN A 554 18.37 -29.37 17.06
N VAL A 555 17.61 -28.37 16.60
CA VAL A 555 18.17 -27.20 15.90
C VAL A 555 18.49 -26.15 16.95
N THR A 556 19.77 -25.94 17.19
CA THR A 556 20.33 -24.84 17.99
C THR A 556 20.27 -23.53 17.21
N GLN A 557 19.50 -22.56 17.69
CA GLN A 557 19.55 -21.18 17.19
C GLN A 557 20.73 -20.42 17.84
N HIS A 558 21.70 -20.03 17.02
CA HIS A 558 22.73 -19.07 17.37
C HIS A 558 22.15 -17.65 17.43
N ARG A 559 22.17 -17.04 18.62
CA ARG A 559 21.93 -15.61 18.85
C ARG A 559 23.22 -14.84 18.56
N ALA A 560 23.17 -13.91 17.62
CA ALA A 560 24.23 -12.93 17.39
C ALA A 560 24.00 -11.70 18.29
N VAL A 561 25.06 -11.30 18.99
CA VAL A 561 25.20 -10.08 19.78
C VAL A 561 25.99 -9.07 18.95
N PRO A 562 25.68 -7.76 19.00
CA PRO A 562 26.69 -6.74 18.76
C PRO A 562 26.97 -6.00 20.07
N GLY A 563 28.20 -6.12 20.55
CA GLY A 563 28.78 -5.22 21.53
C GLY A 563 29.43 -4.03 20.82
N ASN A 564 29.25 -2.83 21.38
CA ASN A 564 30.25 -1.78 21.28
C ASN A 564 30.26 -1.01 22.60
N GLN A 565 31.38 -1.12 23.33
CA GLN A 565 31.73 -0.34 24.50
C GLN A 565 32.54 0.88 24.06
N ILE A 566 32.27 2.06 24.61
CA ILE A 566 33.30 3.03 25.01
C ILE A 566 32.89 3.67 26.35
N HIS A 567 33.87 3.75 27.26
CA HIS A 567 33.96 4.26 28.65
C HIS A 567 33.22 5.59 28.97
N ARG A 568 32.94 6.03 30.22
CA ARG A 568 33.71 5.99 31.49
C ARG A 568 32.87 6.63 32.65
N TRP A 569 32.88 6.02 33.85
CA TRP A 569 32.88 6.59 35.25
C TRP A 569 31.69 7.47 35.72
N CYS A 570 31.19 7.51 36.97
CA CYS A 570 31.50 6.84 38.25
C CYS A 570 30.34 7.04 39.27
N ARG A 571 30.17 6.04 40.16
CA ARG A 571 29.75 6.05 41.59
C ARG A 571 28.44 6.75 42.04
N GLY A 572 27.62 5.98 42.77
CA GLY A 572 26.64 6.49 43.73
C GLY A 572 25.67 5.42 44.22
N GLY A 573 26.04 4.67 45.26
CA GLY A 573 25.17 3.74 45.99
C GLY A 573 24.18 4.45 46.95
N PRO A 574 23.41 3.68 47.77
CA PRO A 574 21.97 3.91 47.88
C PRO A 574 21.42 4.35 49.26
N ARG A 575 20.10 4.61 49.27
CA ARG A 575 19.08 4.57 50.36
C ARG A 575 18.70 5.92 51.02
N PRO A 576 17.46 6.05 51.57
CA PRO A 576 16.36 5.08 51.70
C PRO A 576 15.26 5.21 50.64
#